data_AF-A0A2M8N5J1-F1
#
_entry.id   AF-A0A2M8N5J1-F1
#
_cell.length_a   1.000
_cell.length_b   1.000
_cell.length_c   1.000
_cell.angle_alpha   90.00
_cell.angle_beta   90.00
_cell.angle_gamma   90.00
#
_symmetry.space_group_name_H-M   'P 1'
#
loop_
_entity.id
_entity.type
_entity.pdbx_description
1 polymer ?
#
loop_
_entity_poly.entity_id
_entity_poly.type
_entity_poly.pdbx_seq_one_letter_code
_entity_poly.pdbx_strand_id
1 'polypeptide(L)'
;MINTANFLGEAEQKGNGIPLLQSTIERNFGIQIDRYIRMDFAGFESLIDAVGGVYIDVPYVVEDFSYPTPDYGTMHIRFEPGWQWMDGEQALIYARTRHGDDDYRRAERQQQVASAFVSRAVNPLTWAGLASALSRSVETDLTLWDMVTLAPTSVFSSGRFNQLVINRDYILAGSKGPIPDYAKLSPFISEHFD
;
A
#
# COMPACT_ATOMS: atom_id res chain seq x y z
N MET A 1 -16.25 -7.90 3.93
CA MET A 1 -14.77 -7.94 3.86
C MET A 1 -14.25 -6.51 3.69
N ILE A 2 -13.04 -6.21 4.17
CA ILE A 2 -12.44 -4.86 4.10
C ILE A 2 -12.43 -4.33 2.65
N ASN A 3 -12.02 -5.17 1.70
CA ASN A 3 -11.94 -4.82 0.27
C ASN A 3 -13.30 -4.44 -0.35
N THR A 4 -14.41 -4.84 0.27
CA THR A 4 -15.76 -4.55 -0.23
C THR A 4 -16.32 -3.26 0.37
N ALA A 5 -15.81 -2.81 1.52
CA ALA A 5 -16.36 -1.66 2.24
C ALA A 5 -16.30 -0.37 1.42
N ASN A 6 -15.15 -0.07 0.79
CA ASN A 6 -15.02 1.12 -0.05
C ASN A 6 -15.99 1.08 -1.26
N PHE A 7 -16.08 -0.07 -1.94
CA PHE A 7 -16.97 -0.24 -3.09
C PHE A 7 -18.45 -0.10 -2.70
N LEU A 8 -18.88 -0.75 -1.61
CA LEU A 8 -20.26 -0.67 -1.13
C LEU A 8 -20.61 0.74 -0.67
N GLY A 9 -19.69 1.42 0.03
CA GLY A 9 -19.90 2.79 0.47
C GLY A 9 -20.15 3.72 -0.72
N GLU A 10 -19.31 3.64 -1.76
CA GLU A 10 -19.51 4.43 -2.99
C GLU A 10 -20.80 4.06 -3.74
N ALA A 11 -21.18 2.78 -3.75
CA ALA A 11 -22.39 2.30 -4.42
C ALA A 11 -23.67 2.77 -3.69
N GLU A 12 -23.64 2.87 -2.36
CA GLU A 12 -24.73 3.38 -1.55
C GLU A 12 -24.84 4.91 -1.67
N GLN A 13 -23.72 5.61 -1.52
CA GLN A 13 -23.66 7.07 -1.61
C GLN A 13 -22.27 7.51 -2.04
N LYS A 14 -22.19 8.30 -3.12
CA LYS A 14 -20.93 8.88 -3.59
C LYS A 14 -20.23 9.63 -2.45
N GLY A 15 -18.96 9.29 -2.20
CA GLY A 15 -18.14 9.85 -1.12
C GLY A 15 -18.21 9.11 0.21
N ASN A 16 -19.06 8.08 0.34
CA ASN A 16 -19.16 7.26 1.55
C ASN A 16 -18.21 6.04 1.55
N GLY A 17 -17.43 5.85 0.49
CA GLY A 17 -16.47 4.74 0.39
C GLY A 17 -15.41 4.75 1.49
N ILE A 18 -14.68 5.87 1.63
CA ILE A 18 -13.64 6.03 2.64
C ILE A 18 -14.19 6.00 4.07
N PRO A 19 -15.25 6.76 4.43
CA PRO A 19 -15.84 6.69 5.77
C PRO A 19 -16.28 5.28 6.17
N LEU A 20 -16.90 4.53 5.25
CA LEU A 20 -17.32 3.15 5.53
C LEU A 20 -16.11 2.22 5.71
N LEU A 21 -15.05 2.40 4.92
CA LEU A 21 -13.81 1.63 5.07
C LEU A 21 -13.14 1.91 6.41
N GLN A 22 -12.99 3.19 6.80
CA GLN A 22 -12.42 3.58 8.09
C GLN A 22 -13.21 3.00 9.26
N SER A 23 -14.54 3.16 9.25
CA SER A 23 -15.41 2.59 10.29
C SER A 23 -15.36 1.05 10.31
N THR A 24 -15.13 0.41 9.17
CA THR A 24 -14.93 -1.05 9.11
C THR A 24 -13.61 -1.47 9.74
N ILE A 25 -12.53 -0.72 9.52
CA ILE A 25 -11.23 -0.99 10.16
C ILE A 25 -11.33 -0.77 11.67
N GLU A 26 -11.90 0.35 12.11
CA GLU A 26 -12.10 0.67 13.52
C GLU A 26 -12.93 -0.40 14.23
N ARG A 27 -14.07 -0.80 13.65
CA ARG A 27 -14.93 -1.84 14.25
C ARG A 27 -14.27 -3.20 14.32
N ASN A 28 -13.41 -3.55 13.36
CA ASN A 28 -12.78 -4.86 13.33
C ASN A 28 -11.50 -4.91 14.16
N PHE A 29 -10.72 -3.84 14.26
CA PHE A 29 -9.38 -3.86 14.85
C PHE A 29 -9.17 -2.84 15.98
N GLY A 30 -10.13 -1.95 16.24
CA GLY A 30 -9.98 -0.86 17.20
C GLY A 30 -9.05 0.27 16.73
N ILE A 31 -8.61 0.23 15.47
CA ILE A 31 -7.64 1.19 14.92
C ILE A 31 -8.39 2.36 14.29
N GLN A 32 -8.10 3.57 14.77
CA GLN A 32 -8.57 4.81 14.15
C GLN A 32 -7.61 5.24 13.04
N ILE A 33 -8.17 5.65 11.91
CA ILE A 33 -7.41 6.07 10.73
C ILE A 33 -7.41 7.60 10.67
N ASP A 34 -6.26 8.22 10.97
CA ASP A 34 -6.12 9.68 11.00
C ASP A 34 -6.10 10.31 9.61
N ARG A 35 -5.50 9.60 8.66
CA ARG A 35 -5.22 10.07 7.30
C ARG A 35 -5.31 8.94 6.29
N TYR A 36 -5.67 9.26 5.05
CA TYR A 36 -5.75 8.30 3.96
C TYR A 36 -5.16 8.82 2.66
N ILE A 37 -4.77 7.88 1.80
CA ILE A 37 -4.41 8.11 0.40
C ILE A 37 -5.22 7.11 -0.43
N ARG A 38 -6.11 7.60 -1.30
CA ARG A 38 -6.83 6.82 -2.30
C ARG A 38 -6.38 7.26 -3.69
N MET A 39 -5.97 6.31 -4.52
CA MET A 39 -5.47 6.58 -5.86
C MET A 39 -5.81 5.44 -6.81
N ASP A 40 -5.82 5.74 -8.11
CA ASP A 40 -5.81 4.75 -9.18
C ASP A 40 -4.37 4.43 -9.62
N PHE A 41 -4.22 3.68 -10.72
CA PHE A 41 -2.90 3.30 -11.23
C PHE A 41 -2.09 4.49 -11.74
N ALA A 42 -2.72 5.46 -12.40
CA ALA A 42 -2.03 6.65 -12.87
C ALA A 42 -1.57 7.53 -11.70
N GLY A 43 -2.38 7.62 -10.64
CA GLY A 43 -2.00 8.29 -9.40
C GLY A 43 -0.85 7.61 -8.67
N PHE A 44 -0.84 6.27 -8.65
CA PHE A 44 0.28 5.50 -8.12
C PHE A 44 1.58 5.81 -8.87
N GLU A 45 1.57 5.70 -10.20
CA GLU A 45 2.75 5.98 -11.04
C GLU A 45 3.25 7.41 -10.80
N SER A 46 2.33 8.38 -10.81
CA SER A 46 2.62 9.81 -10.58
C SER A 46 3.30 10.06 -9.22
N LEU A 47 2.89 9.37 -8.14
CA LEU A 47 3.50 9.54 -6.83
C LEU A 47 4.92 8.96 -6.77
N ILE A 48 5.13 7.78 -7.35
CA ILE A 48 6.46 7.16 -7.40
C ILE A 48 7.43 8.02 -8.22
N ASP A 49 6.98 8.53 -9.37
CA ASP A 49 7.80 9.40 -10.21
C ASP A 49 8.08 10.75 -9.54
N ALA A 50 7.13 11.28 -8.77
CA ALA A 50 7.31 12.53 -8.02
C ALA A 50 8.42 12.44 -6.95
N VAL A 51 8.77 11.24 -6.49
CA VAL A 51 9.89 11.00 -5.58
C VAL A 51 11.18 10.56 -6.29
N GLY A 52 11.18 10.56 -7.63
CA GLY A 52 12.30 10.12 -8.45
C GLY A 52 12.48 8.60 -8.51
N GLY A 53 11.39 7.86 -8.37
CA GLY A 53 11.40 6.40 -8.29
C GLY A 53 11.80 5.85 -6.93
N VAL A 54 11.73 4.53 -6.79
CA VAL A 54 11.97 3.79 -5.54
C VAL A 54 13.08 2.75 -5.74
N TYR A 55 13.76 2.38 -4.65
CA TYR A 55 14.71 1.26 -4.64
C TYR A 55 14.12 0.14 -3.80
N ILE A 56 14.02 -1.05 -4.38
CA ILE A 56 13.43 -2.23 -3.74
C ILE A 56 14.44 -3.37 -3.81
N ASP A 57 14.67 -4.03 -2.68
CA ASP A 57 15.41 -5.29 -2.62
C ASP A 57 14.44 -6.44 -2.94
N VAL A 58 14.50 -6.95 -4.16
CA VAL A 58 13.63 -8.02 -4.61
C VAL A 58 14.11 -9.34 -3.99
N PRO A 59 13.30 -10.02 -3.17
CA PRO A 59 13.79 -11.14 -2.36
C PRO A 59 13.98 -12.45 -3.14
N TYR A 60 13.28 -12.62 -4.27
CA TYR A 60 13.31 -13.81 -5.12
C TYR A 60 12.86 -13.45 -6.54
N VAL A 61 13.07 -14.36 -7.50
CA VAL A 61 12.64 -14.14 -8.89
C VAL A 61 11.12 -13.97 -8.94
N VAL A 62 10.66 -12.83 -9.44
CA VAL A 62 9.25 -12.58 -9.73
C VAL A 62 9.06 -12.61 -11.24
N GLU A 63 8.27 -13.54 -11.75
CA GLU A 63 8.11 -13.75 -13.19
C GLU A 63 6.65 -13.99 -13.54
N ASP A 64 6.15 -13.24 -14.52
CA ASP A 64 4.78 -13.37 -15.04
C ASP A 64 4.83 -13.34 -16.56
N PHE A 65 4.54 -14.48 -17.19
CA PHE A 65 4.56 -14.67 -18.64
C PHE A 65 3.37 -14.02 -19.36
N SER A 66 2.37 -13.58 -18.61
CA SER A 66 1.08 -13.16 -19.12
C SER A 66 0.55 -11.93 -18.38
N TYR A 67 1.45 -10.99 -18.06
CA TYR A 67 1.07 -9.74 -17.40
C TYR A 67 0.20 -8.91 -18.35
N PRO A 68 -1.01 -8.48 -17.94
CA PRO A 68 -1.95 -7.81 -18.84
C PRO A 68 -1.47 -6.41 -19.21
N THR A 69 -1.54 -6.09 -20.51
CA THR A 69 -1.20 -4.77 -21.05
C THR A 69 -2.47 -3.95 -21.35
N PRO A 70 -2.38 -2.60 -21.42
CA PRO A 70 -3.55 -1.74 -21.65
C PRO A 70 -4.34 -2.02 -22.94
N ASP A 71 -3.68 -2.60 -23.95
CA ASP A 71 -4.24 -2.98 -25.24
C ASP A 71 -4.89 -4.38 -25.25
N TYR A 72 -5.21 -4.93 -24.07
CA TYR A 72 -5.76 -6.28 -23.88
C TYR A 72 -4.82 -7.42 -24.31
N GLY A 73 -3.55 -7.10 -24.52
CA GLY A 73 -2.49 -8.09 -24.72
C GLY A 73 -1.93 -8.62 -23.40
N THR A 74 -0.84 -9.36 -23.54
CA THR A 74 -0.02 -9.78 -22.40
C THR A 74 1.45 -9.62 -22.72
N MET A 75 2.26 -9.31 -21.71
CA MET A 75 3.71 -9.27 -21.80
C MET A 75 4.36 -10.17 -20.76
N HIS A 76 5.59 -10.58 -21.04
CA HIS A 76 6.44 -11.26 -20.07
C HIS A 76 7.18 -10.23 -19.24
N ILE A 77 7.05 -10.31 -17.92
CA ILE A 77 7.79 -9.49 -16.95
C ILE A 77 8.61 -10.40 -16.05
N ARG A 78 9.80 -9.92 -15.67
CA ARG A 78 10.71 -10.65 -14.81
C ARG A 78 11.54 -9.68 -13.97
N PHE A 79 11.56 -9.89 -12.66
CA PHE A 79 12.41 -9.19 -11.71
C PHE A 79 13.36 -10.21 -11.08
N GLU A 80 14.66 -9.92 -11.15
CA GLU A 80 15.69 -10.75 -10.52
C GLU A 80 15.88 -10.40 -9.03
N PRO A 81 16.40 -11.30 -8.19
CA PRO A 81 16.69 -10.96 -6.80
C PRO A 81 17.73 -9.84 -6.68
N GLY A 82 17.57 -8.99 -5.66
CA GLY A 82 18.48 -7.90 -5.31
C GLY A 82 17.90 -6.50 -5.49
N TRP A 83 18.74 -5.50 -5.18
CA TRP A 83 18.38 -4.09 -5.24
C TRP A 83 18.15 -3.61 -6.67
N GLN A 84 16.95 -3.08 -6.92
CA GLN A 84 16.55 -2.51 -8.20
C GLN A 84 15.92 -1.14 -7.99
N TRP A 85 16.28 -0.19 -8.86
CA TRP A 85 15.54 1.06 -8.99
C TRP A 85 14.34 0.85 -9.91
N MET A 86 13.18 1.35 -9.50
CA MET A 86 11.93 1.25 -10.25
C MET A 86 11.29 2.63 -10.35
N ASP A 87 10.88 3.00 -11.56
CA ASP A 87 9.97 4.12 -11.82
C ASP A 87 8.51 3.73 -11.49
N GLY A 88 7.58 4.65 -11.72
CA GLY A 88 6.16 4.42 -11.45
C GLY A 88 5.60 3.19 -12.15
N GLU A 89 5.91 3.02 -13.44
CA GLU A 89 5.42 1.89 -14.25
C GLU A 89 5.99 0.57 -13.73
N GLN A 90 7.30 0.46 -13.52
CA GLN A 90 7.91 -0.77 -13.01
C GLN A 90 7.45 -1.10 -11.59
N ALA A 91 7.34 -0.10 -10.71
CA ALA A 91 6.85 -0.30 -9.35
C ALA A 91 5.38 -0.78 -9.35
N LEU A 92 4.56 -0.29 -10.29
CA LEU A 92 3.18 -0.71 -10.44
C LEU A 92 3.09 -2.16 -10.91
N ILE A 93 3.89 -2.54 -11.93
CA ILE A 93 3.99 -3.91 -12.42
C ILE A 93 4.40 -4.86 -11.28
N TYR A 94 5.45 -4.49 -10.53
CA TYR A 94 5.95 -5.26 -9.39
C TYR A 94 4.88 -5.46 -8.30
N ALA A 95 4.13 -4.41 -7.96
CA ALA A 95 3.07 -4.45 -6.96
C ALA A 95 1.82 -5.26 -7.41
N ARG A 96 1.59 -5.36 -8.73
CA ARG A 96 0.37 -5.96 -9.30
C ARG A 96 0.54 -7.39 -9.76
N THR A 97 1.74 -7.84 -10.11
CA THR A 97 1.93 -9.19 -10.66
C THR A 97 1.43 -10.29 -9.72
N ARG A 98 0.71 -11.26 -10.31
CA ARG A 98 0.00 -12.34 -9.61
C ARG A 98 0.41 -13.74 -10.07
N HIS A 99 0.91 -13.92 -11.30
CA HIS A 99 1.27 -15.25 -11.77
C HIS A 99 2.48 -15.79 -11.01
N GLY A 100 2.40 -17.07 -10.64
CA GLY A 100 3.44 -17.74 -9.86
C GLY A 100 3.39 -17.50 -8.35
N ASP A 101 2.38 -16.78 -7.82
CA ASP A 101 2.37 -16.37 -6.41
C ASP A 101 1.00 -16.42 -5.69
N ASP A 102 1.03 -16.45 -4.36
CA ASP A 102 -0.18 -16.33 -3.50
C ASP A 102 -0.49 -14.86 -3.17
N ASP A 103 -1.73 -14.57 -2.79
CA ASP A 103 -2.21 -13.21 -2.46
C ASP A 103 -1.38 -12.55 -1.33
N TYR A 104 -0.80 -13.34 -0.43
CA TYR A 104 0.05 -12.85 0.66
C TYR A 104 1.37 -12.26 0.17
N ARG A 105 2.03 -12.93 -0.78
CA ARG A 105 3.28 -12.41 -1.33
C ARG A 105 3.08 -11.16 -2.17
N ARG A 106 1.90 -11.03 -2.81
CA ARG A 106 1.49 -9.75 -3.42
C ARG A 106 1.35 -8.65 -2.36
N ALA A 107 0.72 -8.94 -1.21
CA ALA A 107 0.62 -7.98 -0.12
C ALA A 107 2.00 -7.58 0.43
N GLU A 108 2.95 -8.53 0.54
CA GLU A 108 4.34 -8.25 0.91
C GLU A 108 5.01 -7.28 -0.08
N ARG A 109 4.89 -7.51 -1.40
CA ARG A 109 5.43 -6.58 -2.41
C ARG A 109 4.81 -5.19 -2.33
N GLN A 110 3.51 -5.10 -2.10
CA GLN A 110 2.84 -3.81 -1.90
C GLN A 110 3.38 -3.08 -0.66
N GLN A 111 3.68 -3.79 0.43
CA GLN A 111 4.35 -3.21 1.60
C GLN A 111 5.80 -2.78 1.30
N GLN A 112 6.55 -3.56 0.52
CA GLN A 112 7.91 -3.18 0.09
C GLN A 112 7.89 -1.87 -0.71
N VAL A 113 6.99 -1.75 -1.68
CA VAL A 113 6.80 -0.54 -2.49
C VAL A 113 6.41 0.65 -1.61
N ALA A 114 5.44 0.48 -0.70
CA ALA A 114 5.01 1.54 0.20
C ALA A 114 6.14 2.00 1.13
N SER A 115 6.91 1.07 1.68
CA SER A 115 8.08 1.37 2.52
C SER A 115 9.17 2.12 1.76
N ALA A 116 9.47 1.67 0.53
CA ALA A 116 10.45 2.32 -0.32
C ALA A 116 9.99 3.72 -0.73
N PHE A 117 8.70 3.91 -1.03
CA PHE A 117 8.11 5.22 -1.29
C PHE A 117 8.26 6.15 -0.07
N VAL A 118 7.87 5.71 1.13
CA VAL A 118 8.01 6.52 2.36
C VAL A 118 9.47 6.94 2.57
N SER A 119 10.43 6.02 2.38
CA SER A 119 11.87 6.34 2.51
C SER A 119 12.36 7.44 1.56
N ARG A 120 11.66 7.63 0.44
CA ARG A 120 11.94 8.69 -0.54
C ARG A 120 11.12 9.96 -0.28
N ALA A 121 9.89 9.81 0.17
CA ALA A 121 8.96 10.90 0.45
C ALA A 121 9.38 11.78 1.64
N VAL A 122 10.18 11.23 2.56
CA VAL A 122 10.73 12.00 3.69
C VAL A 122 11.77 13.03 3.29
N ASN A 123 12.35 12.92 2.08
CA ASN A 123 13.34 13.89 1.61
C ASN A 123 12.63 15.21 1.23
N PRO A 124 12.95 16.35 1.87
CA PRO A 124 12.31 17.63 1.56
C PRO A 124 12.40 18.07 0.10
N LEU A 125 13.41 17.58 -0.64
CA LEU A 125 13.56 17.86 -2.06
C LEU A 125 12.43 17.28 -2.93
N THR A 126 11.72 16.24 -2.46
CA THR A 126 10.61 15.62 -3.20
C THR A 126 9.26 16.26 -2.87
N TRP A 127 9.16 17.09 -1.82
CA TRP A 127 7.87 17.58 -1.30
C TRP A 127 7.11 18.46 -2.29
N ALA A 128 7.79 19.29 -3.07
CA ALA A 128 7.14 20.09 -4.10
C ALA A 128 6.50 19.21 -5.19
N GLY A 129 7.21 18.15 -5.62
CA GLY A 129 6.69 17.16 -6.57
C GLY A 129 5.52 16.38 -5.99
N LEU A 130 5.66 15.90 -4.76
CA LEU A 130 4.61 15.17 -4.04
C LEU A 130 3.34 16.00 -3.85
N ALA A 131 3.47 17.26 -3.41
CA ALA A 131 2.33 18.18 -3.28
C ALA A 131 1.56 18.31 -4.60
N SER A 132 2.31 18.38 -5.71
CA SER A 132 1.75 18.52 -7.04
C SER A 132 1.10 17.23 -7.56
N ALA A 133 1.63 16.07 -7.19
CA ALA A 133 1.07 14.77 -7.55
C ALA A 133 -0.17 14.45 -6.70
N LEU A 134 -0.11 14.68 -5.39
CA LEU A 134 -1.24 14.51 -4.46
C LEU A 134 -2.44 15.36 -4.86
N SER A 135 -2.24 16.63 -5.23
CA SER A 135 -3.34 17.51 -5.63
C SER A 135 -4.02 17.17 -6.95
N ARG A 136 -3.37 16.37 -7.82
CA ARG A 136 -3.86 16.09 -9.18
C ARG A 136 -4.35 14.66 -9.39
N SER A 137 -3.75 13.69 -8.70
CA SER A 137 -3.93 12.27 -9.03
C SER A 137 -4.36 11.41 -7.84
N VAL A 138 -4.65 12.04 -6.69
CA VAL A 138 -4.91 11.35 -5.44
C VAL A 138 -6.07 12.02 -4.70
N GLU A 139 -6.93 11.21 -4.10
CA GLU A 139 -7.90 11.64 -3.10
C GLU A 139 -7.33 11.37 -1.72
N THR A 140 -7.14 12.43 -0.93
CA THR A 140 -6.43 12.36 0.35
C THR A 140 -6.88 13.51 1.25
N ASP A 141 -6.83 13.28 2.56
CA ASP A 141 -6.93 14.31 3.59
C ASP A 141 -5.56 14.68 4.18
N LEU A 142 -4.46 14.12 3.63
CA LEU A 142 -3.11 14.52 4.00
C LEU A 142 -2.84 15.96 3.58
N THR A 143 -2.44 16.76 4.56
CA THR A 143 -1.95 18.11 4.34
C THR A 143 -0.44 18.11 4.18
N LEU A 144 0.11 19.19 3.60
CA LEU A 144 1.55 19.41 3.59
C LEU A 144 2.12 19.43 5.02
N TRP A 145 1.36 19.93 5.99
CA TRP A 145 1.78 19.96 7.38
C TRP A 145 1.89 18.56 7.98
N ASP A 146 0.96 17.66 7.64
CA ASP A 146 1.07 16.24 8.04
C ASP A 146 2.35 15.62 7.45
N MET A 147 2.68 15.90 6.19
CA MET A 147 3.93 15.41 5.59
C MET A 147 5.18 15.92 6.32
N VAL A 148 5.22 17.22 6.67
CA VAL A 148 6.35 17.80 7.42
C VAL A 148 6.47 17.18 8.81
N THR A 149 5.35 16.95 9.49
CA THR A 149 5.34 16.40 10.86
C THR A 149 5.67 14.90 10.89
N LEU A 150 5.30 14.15 9.86
CA LEU A 150 5.61 12.72 9.72
C LEU A 150 7.05 12.45 9.25
N ALA A 151 7.69 13.42 8.58
CA ALA A 151 9.03 13.23 8.02
C ALA A 151 10.11 12.91 9.07
N PRO A 152 10.24 13.64 10.20
CA PRO A 152 11.20 13.31 11.25
C PRO A 152 11.04 11.88 11.77
N THR A 153 9.82 11.46 12.13
CA THR A 153 9.54 10.11 12.62
C THR A 153 9.98 9.05 11.63
N SER A 154 9.72 9.28 10.34
CA SER A 154 10.06 8.35 9.27
C SER A 154 11.56 8.31 8.94
N VAL A 155 12.30 9.40 9.18
CA VAL A 155 13.77 9.45 9.04
C VAL A 155 14.45 8.82 10.26
N PHE A 156 14.03 9.20 11.47
CA PHE A 156 14.60 8.70 12.72
C PHE A 156 14.24 7.24 13.01
N SER A 157 13.13 6.74 12.47
CA SER A 157 12.83 5.30 12.48
C SER A 157 13.78 4.50 11.58
N SER A 158 14.55 5.15 10.69
CA SER A 158 15.72 4.62 9.97
C SER A 158 15.58 3.15 9.53
N GLY A 159 14.46 2.80 8.90
CA GLY A 159 14.22 1.45 8.36
C GLY A 159 13.61 0.43 9.34
N ARG A 160 13.25 0.84 10.55
CA ARG A 160 12.49 0.04 11.52
C ARG A 160 11.00 0.36 11.40
N PHE A 161 10.43 0.15 10.21
CA PHE A 161 8.98 0.09 10.08
C PHE A 161 8.55 -1.30 10.57
N ASN A 162 7.81 -1.33 11.66
CA ASN A 162 7.16 -2.56 12.09
C ASN A 162 6.00 -2.83 11.12
N GLN A 163 6.09 -3.94 10.40
CA GLN A 163 5.14 -4.33 9.36
C GLN A 163 4.54 -5.67 9.71
N LEU A 164 3.24 -5.80 9.44
CA LEU A 164 2.50 -7.03 9.62
C LEU A 164 1.68 -7.29 8.37
N VAL A 165 1.89 -8.45 7.75
CA VAL A 165 0.98 -8.99 6.72
C VAL A 165 0.04 -9.96 7.42
N ILE A 166 -1.27 -9.66 7.41
CA ILE A 166 -2.29 -10.58 7.92
C ILE A 166 -2.39 -11.76 6.93
N ASN A 167 -1.59 -12.79 7.21
CA ASN A 167 -1.50 -14.00 6.41
C ASN A 167 -2.37 -15.15 6.96
N ARG A 168 -2.21 -16.38 6.45
CA ARG A 168 -2.98 -17.56 6.91
C ARG A 168 -2.84 -17.84 8.41
N ASP A 169 -1.76 -17.42 9.03
CA ASP A 169 -1.52 -17.64 10.46
C ASP A 169 -2.35 -16.69 11.34
N TYR A 170 -2.82 -15.58 10.80
CA TYR A 170 -3.61 -14.55 11.49
C TYR A 170 -5.10 -14.63 11.21
N ILE A 171 -5.57 -15.71 10.58
CA ILE A 171 -6.98 -15.92 10.25
C ILE A 171 -7.44 -17.29 10.72
N LEU A 172 -8.67 -17.34 11.24
CA LEU A 172 -9.39 -18.56 11.59
C LEU A 172 -10.41 -18.89 10.50
N ALA A 173 -10.75 -20.17 10.38
CA ALA A 173 -11.85 -20.58 9.52
C ALA A 173 -13.20 -20.13 10.11
N GLY A 174 -13.93 -19.28 9.38
CA GLY A 174 -15.29 -18.85 9.73
C GLY A 174 -16.34 -19.40 8.77
N SER A 175 -17.58 -19.47 9.23
CA SER A 175 -18.73 -19.97 8.44
C SER A 175 -19.10 -19.10 7.24
N LYS A 176 -18.63 -17.84 7.20
CA LYS A 176 -18.85 -16.87 6.11
C LYS A 176 -17.55 -16.38 5.48
N GLY A 177 -16.47 -17.14 5.64
CA GLY A 177 -15.12 -16.79 5.20
C GLY A 177 -14.13 -16.65 6.36
N PRO A 178 -12.86 -16.32 6.06
CA PRO A 178 -11.83 -16.17 7.09
C PRO A 178 -12.16 -15.03 8.04
N ILE A 179 -11.96 -15.27 9.34
CA ILE A 179 -12.13 -14.26 10.40
C ILE A 179 -10.76 -13.96 11.03
N PRO A 180 -10.47 -12.71 11.44
CA PRO A 180 -9.21 -12.38 12.10
C PRO A 180 -9.01 -13.17 13.40
N ASP A 181 -7.79 -13.68 13.61
CA ASP A 181 -7.36 -14.25 14.88
C ASP A 181 -6.91 -13.11 15.82
N TYR A 182 -7.85 -12.56 16.58
CA TYR A 182 -7.59 -11.46 17.50
C TYR A 182 -6.56 -11.81 18.58
N ALA A 183 -6.46 -13.07 19.01
CA ALA A 183 -5.49 -13.46 20.02
C ALA A 183 -4.05 -13.25 19.52
N LYS A 184 -3.82 -13.41 18.20
CA LYS A 184 -2.52 -13.17 17.56
C LYS A 184 -2.31 -11.73 17.11
N LEU A 185 -3.37 -11.03 16.74
CA LEU A 185 -3.30 -9.65 16.24
C LEU A 185 -3.24 -8.61 17.36
N SER A 186 -3.99 -8.81 18.46
CA SER A 186 -4.10 -7.84 19.54
C SER A 186 -2.76 -7.40 20.14
N PRO A 187 -1.78 -8.29 20.41
CA PRO A 187 -0.48 -7.86 20.94
C PRO A 187 0.22 -6.83 20.04
N PHE A 188 0.23 -7.08 18.72
CA PHE A 188 0.82 -6.16 17.76
C PHE A 188 0.03 -4.84 17.70
N ILE A 189 -1.30 -4.92 17.70
CA ILE A 189 -2.15 -3.72 17.61
C ILE A 189 -1.94 -2.82 18.83
N SER A 190 -2.03 -3.35 20.05
CA SER A 190 -1.87 -2.56 21.28
C SER A 190 -0.47 -1.96 21.43
N GLU A 191 0.57 -2.65 20.94
CA GLU A 191 1.93 -2.11 21.01
C GLU A 191 2.14 -0.89 20.10
N HIS A 192 1.34 -0.74 19.04
CA HIS A 192 1.61 0.21 17.95
C HIS A 192 0.53 1.28 17.72
N PHE A 193 -0.70 1.09 18.23
CA PHE A 193 -1.86 1.93 17.89
C PHE A 193 -2.62 2.47 19.13
N ASP A 194 -1.98 2.46 20.31
CA ASP A 194 -2.50 3.05 21.56
C ASP A 194 -2.22 4.57 21.68
#